data_AF-V7EHJ7-F1
#
_entry.id   AF-V7EHJ7-F1
#
_cell.length_a   1.000
_cell.length_b   1.000
_cell.length_c   1.000
_cell.angle_alpha   90.00
_cell.angle_beta   90.00
_cell.angle_gamma   90.00
#
_symmetry.space_group_name_H-M   'P 1'
#
loop_
_entity.id
_entity.type
_entity.pdbx_description
1 polymer ?
#
loop_
_entity_poly.entity_id
_entity_poly.type
_entity_poly.pdbx_seq_one_letter_code
_entity_poly.pdbx_strand_id
1 'polypeptide(L)'
;MTALLALLGLAACADAPRTEEVPAKADVPPHYQAVQDGEYLIPAVEPLHLFGTNPRTEVDYAGTEEPGTIVVDTHARVLYHVKEGGKATRYGIAVGREGISFRGTGYVGRKQEWPSWTPTANMVRTRPDLYAEYAGGLPGGLENPLGARALYLYRGGRDTMFRVHGTIDNASIGRATSAGCIRLFNQDAIHLFENAEIGDRIVVRTLEQSLAAEGPYMDDAYGRAVPDTPENRAQLEADKIAIAEAEARAAEDERLAAEAAAKQAEKDERRRLRICRNRGIDEAECPTLEELTAEPAST
;
A
#
# COMPACT_ATOMS: atom_id res chain seq x y z
N MET A 1 53.17 -50.71 -10.94
CA MET A 1 51.76 -50.70 -10.49
C MET A 1 51.49 -49.32 -9.92
N THR A 2 51.04 -48.39 -10.76
CA THR A 2 50.78 -47.00 -10.40
C THR A 2 49.32 -46.74 -10.72
N ALA A 3 48.46 -46.75 -9.69
CA ALA A 3 47.04 -46.51 -9.83
C ALA A 3 46.78 -45.00 -9.71
N LEU A 4 46.34 -44.39 -10.80
CA LEU A 4 45.91 -43.00 -10.87
C LEU A 4 44.44 -42.94 -10.42
N LEU A 5 44.17 -42.40 -9.23
CA LEU A 5 42.81 -42.14 -8.74
C LEU A 5 42.32 -40.82 -9.36
N ALA A 6 41.37 -40.91 -10.29
CA ALA A 6 40.67 -39.74 -10.82
C ALA A 6 39.52 -39.37 -9.88
N LEU A 7 39.62 -38.24 -9.18
CA LEU A 7 38.49 -37.62 -8.48
C LEU A 7 37.60 -36.91 -9.50
N LEU A 8 36.40 -37.44 -9.72
CA LEU A 8 35.31 -36.78 -10.43
C LEU A 8 34.64 -35.80 -9.46
N GLY A 9 34.82 -34.50 -9.69
CA GLY A 9 34.09 -33.44 -8.99
C GLY A 9 32.63 -33.40 -9.45
N LEU A 10 31.70 -33.63 -8.53
CA LEU A 10 30.28 -33.36 -8.72
C LEU A 10 30.07 -31.84 -8.73
N ALA A 11 29.90 -31.27 -9.92
CA ALA A 11 29.40 -29.91 -10.06
C ALA A 11 27.89 -29.92 -9.75
N ALA A 12 27.50 -29.40 -8.60
CA ALA A 12 26.11 -29.09 -8.30
C ALA A 12 25.71 -27.87 -9.15
N CYS A 13 24.94 -28.09 -10.21
CA CYS A 13 24.27 -27.00 -10.91
C CYS A 13 23.22 -26.42 -9.95
N ALA A 14 23.51 -25.26 -9.37
CA ALA A 14 22.46 -24.45 -8.77
C ALA A 14 21.59 -23.91 -9.92
N ASP A 15 20.32 -24.32 -9.98
CA ASP A 15 19.34 -23.72 -10.89
C ASP A 15 19.28 -22.21 -10.62
N ALA A 16 19.50 -21.41 -11.65
CA ALA A 16 19.34 -19.97 -11.56
C ALA A 16 17.85 -19.65 -11.26
N PRO A 17 17.55 -18.67 -10.40
CA PRO A 17 16.16 -18.30 -10.10
C PRO A 17 15.45 -17.92 -11.41
N ARG A 18 14.28 -18.52 -11.62
CA ARG A 18 13.47 -18.33 -12.83
C ARG A 18 12.83 -16.94 -12.79
N THR A 19 13.29 -16.04 -13.65
CA THR A 19 12.63 -14.76 -13.88
C THR A 19 11.28 -15.01 -14.55
N GLU A 20 10.19 -14.58 -13.91
CA GLU A 20 8.85 -14.65 -14.51
C GLU A 20 8.69 -13.48 -15.49
N GLU A 21 8.56 -13.78 -16.79
CA GLU A 21 8.30 -12.75 -17.81
C GLU A 21 6.83 -12.31 -17.75
N VAL A 22 6.55 -11.26 -16.98
CA VAL A 22 5.24 -10.61 -16.96
C VAL A 22 5.16 -9.60 -18.12
N PRO A 23 4.14 -9.68 -19.00
CA PRO A 23 3.98 -8.71 -20.08
C PRO A 23 3.77 -7.30 -19.53
N ALA A 24 4.48 -6.33 -20.12
CA ALA A 24 4.38 -4.93 -19.71
C ALA A 24 2.97 -4.36 -19.98
N LYS A 25 2.46 -3.56 -19.03
CA LYS A 25 1.20 -2.83 -19.19
C LYS A 25 1.45 -1.51 -19.91
N ALA A 26 0.81 -1.27 -21.06
CA ALA A 26 1.12 -0.15 -21.94
C ALA A 26 0.91 1.24 -21.30
N ASP A 27 0.00 1.35 -20.33
CA ASP A 27 -0.37 2.57 -19.60
C ASP A 27 0.45 2.80 -18.32
N VAL A 28 1.39 1.91 -18.00
CA VAL A 28 2.25 2.01 -16.82
C VAL A 28 3.66 2.44 -17.25
N PRO A 29 4.24 3.50 -16.63
CA PRO A 29 5.62 3.90 -16.92
C PRO A 29 6.62 2.77 -16.69
N PRO A 30 7.72 2.67 -17.45
CA PRO A 30 8.68 1.57 -17.34
C PRO A 30 9.18 1.28 -15.92
N HIS A 31 9.42 2.31 -15.13
CA HIS A 31 9.91 2.19 -13.75
C HIS A 31 8.83 1.80 -12.71
N TYR A 32 7.59 1.62 -13.14
CA TYR A 32 6.46 1.15 -12.34
C TYR A 32 5.86 -0.17 -12.84
N GLN A 33 6.50 -0.81 -13.81
CA GLN A 33 6.13 -2.14 -14.27
C GLN A 33 6.37 -3.20 -13.17
N ALA A 34 5.99 -4.44 -13.45
CA ALA A 34 6.31 -5.56 -12.58
C ALA A 34 7.83 -5.73 -12.50
N VAL A 35 8.34 -6.04 -11.30
CA VAL A 35 9.78 -6.18 -11.04
C VAL A 35 10.02 -7.54 -10.38
N GLN A 36 10.88 -8.36 -10.99
CA GLN A 36 11.42 -9.54 -10.35
C GLN A 36 12.57 -9.12 -9.43
N ASP A 37 12.44 -9.38 -8.13
CA ASP A 37 13.43 -9.05 -7.11
C ASP A 37 13.75 -10.29 -6.27
N GLY A 38 14.80 -11.01 -6.67
CA GLY A 38 15.12 -12.31 -6.11
C GLY A 38 14.01 -13.33 -6.38
N GLU A 39 13.45 -13.90 -5.32
CA GLU A 39 12.32 -14.84 -5.39
C GLU A 39 10.94 -14.18 -5.47
N TYR A 40 10.87 -12.85 -5.30
CA TYR A 40 9.60 -12.13 -5.23
C TYR A 40 9.31 -11.40 -6.55
N LEU A 41 8.11 -11.62 -7.08
CA LEU A 41 7.57 -10.85 -8.19
C LEU A 41 6.70 -9.73 -7.63
N ILE A 42 7.19 -8.50 -7.72
CA ILE A 42 6.45 -7.30 -7.31
C ILE A 42 5.54 -6.89 -8.48
N PRO A 43 4.22 -6.78 -8.29
CA PRO A 43 3.31 -6.41 -9.36
C PRO A 43 3.54 -4.95 -9.81
N ALA A 44 3.17 -4.66 -11.05
CA ALA A 44 3.15 -3.31 -11.58
C ALA A 44 2.22 -2.41 -10.75
N VAL A 45 2.62 -1.16 -10.51
CA VAL A 45 1.76 -0.17 -9.85
C VAL A 45 0.60 0.16 -10.77
N GLU A 46 -0.62 0.10 -10.24
CA GLU A 46 -1.82 0.41 -11.00
C GLU A 46 -1.84 1.90 -11.39
N PRO A 47 -2.21 2.24 -12.64
CA PRO A 47 -2.23 3.63 -13.12
C PRO A 47 -3.02 4.58 -12.23
N LEU A 48 -4.09 4.09 -11.58
CA LEU A 48 -4.93 4.89 -10.68
C LEU A 48 -4.17 5.42 -9.44
N HIS A 49 -3.02 4.85 -9.10
CA HIS A 49 -2.16 5.31 -8.00
C HIS A 49 -1.04 6.27 -8.47
N LEU A 50 -0.81 6.37 -9.77
CA LEU A 50 0.24 7.18 -10.40
C LEU A 50 -0.27 8.59 -10.77
N PHE A 51 -0.94 9.26 -9.83
CA PHE A 51 -1.51 10.61 -10.02
C PHE A 51 -0.63 11.71 -9.43
N GLY A 52 -0.77 12.94 -9.93
CA GLY A 52 -0.18 14.13 -9.31
C GLY A 52 1.34 14.02 -9.12
N THR A 53 1.81 14.21 -7.89
CA THR A 53 3.23 14.12 -7.52
C THR A 53 3.70 12.72 -7.14
N ASN A 54 2.82 11.71 -7.18
CA ASN A 54 3.16 10.34 -6.80
C ASN A 54 4.26 9.71 -7.65
N PRO A 55 4.21 9.83 -9.00
CA PRO A 55 5.25 9.25 -9.85
C PRO A 55 6.62 9.89 -9.60
N ARG A 56 7.62 9.04 -9.48
CA ARG A 56 9.01 9.42 -9.29
C ARG A 56 9.48 10.23 -10.48
N THR A 57 10.00 11.41 -10.19
CA THR A 57 10.37 12.39 -11.22
C THR A 57 11.69 13.06 -10.82
N GLU A 58 12.60 13.24 -11.78
CA GLU A 58 13.74 14.13 -11.56
C GLU A 58 13.28 15.59 -11.70
N VAL A 59 13.63 16.41 -10.72
CA VAL A 59 13.20 17.81 -10.64
C VAL A 59 14.39 18.72 -10.36
N ASP A 60 14.23 20.01 -10.66
CA ASP A 60 15.10 21.04 -10.12
C ASP A 60 14.94 21.11 -8.60
N TYR A 61 16.06 21.22 -7.90
CA TYR A 61 16.12 21.30 -6.45
C TYR A 61 16.69 22.65 -6.02
N ALA A 62 15.82 23.49 -5.47
CA ALA A 62 16.18 24.83 -4.98
C ALA A 62 16.60 24.87 -3.50
N GLY A 63 16.63 23.71 -2.82
CA GLY A 63 17.06 23.62 -1.43
C GLY A 63 18.58 23.77 -1.27
N THR A 64 19.02 23.93 -0.03
CA THR A 64 20.43 24.15 0.33
C THR A 64 21.15 22.87 0.76
N GLU A 65 20.44 21.75 0.79
CA GLU A 65 20.98 20.46 1.19
C GLU A 65 21.97 19.91 0.16
N GLU A 66 23.01 19.24 0.65
CA GLU A 66 24.06 18.65 -0.18
C GLU A 66 23.58 17.39 -0.91
N PRO A 67 24.18 17.04 -2.07
CA PRO A 67 23.93 15.76 -2.75
C PRO A 67 24.05 14.55 -1.81
N GLY A 68 23.19 13.55 -2.01
CA GLY A 68 23.03 12.39 -1.12
C GLY A 68 22.09 12.64 0.06
N THR A 69 21.69 13.89 0.33
CA THR A 69 20.71 14.16 1.39
C THR A 69 19.32 13.66 0.98
N ILE A 70 18.65 12.96 1.90
CA ILE A 70 17.23 12.62 1.80
C ILE A 70 16.43 13.71 2.52
N VAL A 71 15.58 14.43 1.79
CA VAL A 71 14.71 15.48 2.35
C VAL A 71 13.27 15.01 2.31
N VAL A 72 12.65 14.90 3.47
CA VAL A 72 11.28 14.44 3.64
C VAL A 72 10.38 15.65 3.89
N ASP A 73 9.40 15.85 3.02
CA ASP A 73 8.35 16.82 3.20
C ASP A 73 7.04 16.11 3.54
N THR A 74 6.74 16.02 4.83
CA THR A 74 5.53 15.34 5.31
C THR A 74 4.24 16.11 5.00
N HIS A 75 4.32 17.40 4.70
CA HIS A 75 3.17 18.26 4.45
C HIS A 75 2.75 18.19 2.99
N ALA A 76 3.70 18.31 2.06
CA ALA A 76 3.48 18.12 0.63
C ALA A 76 3.44 16.63 0.21
N ARG A 77 3.75 15.72 1.14
CA ARG A 77 3.80 14.26 0.93
C ARG A 77 4.72 13.85 -0.21
N VAL A 78 5.91 14.45 -0.21
CA VAL A 78 7.00 14.14 -1.14
C VAL A 78 8.30 13.90 -0.39
N LEU A 79 9.17 13.10 -1.00
CA LEU A 79 10.54 12.87 -0.56
C LEU A 79 11.48 13.23 -1.70
N TYR A 80 12.59 13.89 -1.40
CA TYR A 80 13.64 14.24 -2.35
C TYR A 80 14.92 13.49 -1.98
N HIS A 81 15.54 12.86 -2.96
CA HIS A 81 16.93 12.44 -2.88
C HIS A 81 17.77 13.43 -3.69
N VAL A 82 18.56 14.26 -2.99
CA VAL A 82 19.29 15.37 -3.59
C VAL A 82 20.43 14.83 -4.45
N LYS A 83 20.55 15.35 -5.67
CA LYS A 83 21.58 15.01 -6.64
C LYS A 83 22.49 16.22 -6.89
N GLU A 84 23.61 15.97 -7.54
CA GLU A 84 24.46 17.04 -8.05
C GLU A 84 23.73 17.92 -9.09
N GLY A 85 24.27 19.11 -9.33
CA GLY A 85 23.77 20.01 -10.40
C GLY A 85 22.44 20.69 -10.08
N GLY A 86 22.08 20.84 -8.80
CA GLY A 86 20.84 21.47 -8.37
C GLY A 86 19.61 20.65 -8.77
N LYS A 87 19.73 19.32 -8.75
CA LYS A 87 18.66 18.37 -9.08
C LYS A 87 18.31 17.51 -7.88
N ALA A 88 17.12 16.91 -7.91
CA ALA A 88 16.76 15.85 -6.99
C ALA A 88 15.85 14.83 -7.68
N THR A 89 15.89 13.58 -7.23
CA THR A 89 14.81 12.64 -7.52
C THR A 89 13.71 12.84 -6.48
N ARG A 90 12.53 13.25 -6.94
CA ARG A 90 11.31 13.37 -6.12
C ARG A 90 10.53 12.06 -6.17
N TYR A 91 9.98 11.66 -5.02
CA TYR A 91 9.10 10.51 -4.84
C TYR A 91 7.83 10.95 -4.12
N GLY A 92 6.67 10.41 -4.50
CA GLY A 92 5.48 10.50 -3.66
C GLY A 92 5.60 9.61 -2.44
N ILE A 93 5.12 10.08 -1.28
CA ILE A 93 5.14 9.29 -0.05
C ILE A 93 3.76 9.21 0.60
N ALA A 94 3.53 8.14 1.34
CA ALA A 94 2.51 8.15 2.40
C ALA A 94 3.18 8.49 3.73
N VAL A 95 2.50 9.29 4.55
CA VAL A 95 3.00 9.67 5.88
C VAL A 95 2.05 9.11 6.92
N GLY A 96 2.54 8.20 7.75
CA GLY A 96 1.76 7.72 8.89
C GLY A 96 1.78 8.69 10.06
N ARG A 97 0.84 8.51 11.00
CA ARG A 97 0.75 9.32 12.22
C ARG A 97 2.06 9.37 13.01
N GLU A 98 2.84 8.29 12.99
CA GLU A 98 4.17 8.26 13.61
C GLU A 98 5.16 9.11 12.82
N GLY A 99 5.11 9.10 11.48
CA GLY A 99 5.94 9.92 10.60
C GLY A 99 5.91 11.43 10.90
N ILE A 100 4.83 11.93 11.51
CA ILE A 100 4.68 13.33 11.97
C ILE A 100 5.56 13.63 13.21
N SER A 101 5.89 12.61 13.99
CA SER A 101 6.64 12.75 15.25
C SER A 101 8.16 12.74 15.05
N PHE A 102 8.66 12.18 13.94
CA PHE A 102 10.06 12.35 13.57
C PHE A 102 10.28 13.73 12.96
N ARG A 103 10.92 14.61 13.72
CA ARG A 103 11.24 15.98 13.30
C ARG A 103 12.73 16.23 13.35
N GLY A 104 13.21 17.14 12.50
CA GLY A 104 14.62 17.54 12.45
C GLY A 104 15.44 16.60 11.57
N THR A 105 16.63 16.23 12.03
CA THR A 105 17.63 15.55 11.21
C THR A 105 18.01 14.16 11.73
N GLY A 106 18.55 13.32 10.87
CA GLY A 106 19.11 12.03 11.21
C GLY A 106 20.05 11.56 10.11
N TYR A 107 20.34 10.27 10.10
CA TYR A 107 21.04 9.64 8.98
C TYR A 107 20.56 8.21 8.75
N VAL A 108 20.85 7.66 7.57
CA VAL A 108 20.61 6.25 7.24
C VAL A 108 21.64 5.41 8.01
N GLY A 109 21.22 4.74 9.07
CA GLY A 109 22.12 3.91 9.89
C GLY A 109 22.19 2.46 9.43
N ARG A 110 21.11 1.96 8.81
CA ARG A 110 21.06 0.59 8.27
C ARG A 110 20.11 0.53 7.09
N LYS A 111 20.41 -0.41 6.19
CA LYS A 111 19.63 -0.76 5.00
C LYS A 111 19.26 -2.24 5.08
N GLN A 112 18.01 -2.59 4.76
CA GLN A 112 17.55 -3.97 4.68
C GLN A 112 16.70 -4.21 3.43
N GLU A 113 17.02 -5.28 2.72
CA GLU A 113 16.14 -5.88 1.70
C GLU A 113 15.18 -6.86 2.37
N TRP A 114 13.92 -6.87 1.91
CA TRP A 114 12.83 -7.68 2.45
C TRP A 114 12.82 -7.73 3.99
N PRO A 115 12.70 -6.56 4.66
CA PRO A 115 12.77 -6.48 6.11
C PRO A 115 11.64 -7.29 6.76
N SER A 116 11.93 -7.94 7.89
CA SER A 116 10.88 -8.41 8.78
C SER A 116 10.18 -7.23 9.47
N TRP A 117 8.93 -7.44 9.85
CA TRP A 117 8.13 -6.46 10.56
C TRP A 117 7.56 -7.07 11.84
N THR A 118 7.43 -6.26 12.87
CA THR A 118 6.72 -6.64 14.09
C THR A 118 5.91 -5.45 14.55
N PRO A 119 4.59 -5.60 14.79
CA PRO A 119 3.79 -4.52 15.32
C PRO A 119 4.29 -4.12 16.71
N THR A 120 4.19 -2.83 17.04
CA THR A 120 4.55 -2.39 18.39
C THR A 120 3.52 -2.90 19.41
N ALA A 121 3.93 -3.05 20.67
CA ALA A 121 3.02 -3.45 21.74
C ALA A 121 1.81 -2.49 21.87
N ASN A 122 2.01 -1.20 21.56
CA ASN A 122 0.93 -0.22 21.54
C ASN A 122 -0.08 -0.47 20.41
N MET A 123 0.39 -0.85 19.22
CA MET A 123 -0.48 -1.21 18.10
C MET A 123 -1.34 -2.42 18.46
N VAL A 124 -0.74 -3.50 18.95
CA VAL A 124 -1.46 -4.72 19.40
C VAL A 124 -2.49 -4.39 20.47
N ARG A 125 -2.15 -3.53 21.45
CA ARG A 125 -3.05 -3.14 22.53
C ARG A 125 -4.23 -2.27 22.07
N THR A 126 -4.01 -1.36 21.11
CA THR A 126 -5.03 -0.37 20.71
C THR A 126 -5.90 -0.82 19.54
N ARG A 127 -5.37 -1.69 18.68
CA ARG A 127 -6.07 -2.26 17.52
C ARG A 127 -5.78 -3.77 17.40
N PRO A 128 -6.20 -4.57 18.40
CA PRO A 128 -5.98 -6.01 18.39
C PRO A 128 -6.68 -6.69 17.20
N ASP A 129 -7.79 -6.13 16.73
CA ASP A 129 -8.53 -6.56 15.53
C ASP A 129 -7.66 -6.56 14.26
N LEU A 130 -6.64 -5.69 14.20
CA LEU A 130 -5.73 -5.60 13.06
C LEU A 130 -4.36 -6.23 13.30
N TYR A 131 -3.88 -6.28 14.55
CA TYR A 131 -2.47 -6.55 14.84
C TYR A 131 -2.21 -7.76 15.73
N ALA A 132 -3.23 -8.33 16.40
CA ALA A 132 -3.01 -9.43 17.34
C ALA A 132 -2.47 -10.70 16.65
N GLU A 133 -2.96 -11.03 15.47
CA GLU A 133 -2.47 -12.17 14.67
C GLU A 133 -0.99 -12.02 14.30
N TYR A 134 -0.53 -10.79 14.08
CA TYR A 134 0.84 -10.49 13.68
C TYR A 134 1.79 -10.19 14.86
N ALA A 135 1.38 -10.43 16.11
CA ALA A 135 2.20 -10.13 17.28
C ALA A 135 3.54 -10.89 17.30
N GLY A 136 3.61 -12.05 16.65
CA GLY A 136 4.85 -12.82 16.45
C GLY A 136 5.78 -12.26 15.36
N GLY A 137 5.34 -11.23 14.64
CA GLY A 137 6.03 -10.65 13.50
C GLY A 137 5.71 -11.34 12.18
N LEU A 138 6.04 -10.64 11.09
CA LEU A 138 5.99 -11.13 9.73
C LEU A 138 7.43 -11.19 9.17
N PRO A 139 7.81 -12.29 8.50
CA PRO A 139 9.06 -12.33 7.75
C PRO A 139 9.01 -11.35 6.57
N GLY A 140 10.16 -11.13 5.94
CA GLY A 140 10.21 -10.43 4.65
C GLY A 140 9.36 -11.15 3.60
N GLY A 141 8.68 -10.38 2.74
CA GLY A 141 7.92 -10.92 1.62
C GLY A 141 6.82 -9.99 1.14
N LEU A 142 6.07 -10.45 0.14
CA LEU A 142 5.04 -9.65 -0.56
C LEU A 142 3.85 -9.24 0.32
N GLU A 143 3.64 -9.91 1.45
CA GLU A 143 2.58 -9.58 2.41
C GLU A 143 3.08 -8.68 3.56
N ASN A 144 4.38 -8.38 3.61
CA ASN A 144 4.95 -7.60 4.69
C ASN A 144 4.67 -6.09 4.50
N PRO A 145 4.11 -5.39 5.51
CA PRO A 145 3.74 -3.98 5.38
C PRO A 145 4.95 -3.02 5.23
N LEU A 146 6.18 -3.47 5.46
CA LEU A 146 7.39 -2.72 5.18
C LEU A 146 7.84 -2.79 3.71
N GLY A 147 7.22 -3.68 2.92
CA GLY A 147 7.51 -3.84 1.49
C GLY A 147 8.93 -4.36 1.21
N ALA A 148 9.42 -4.06 0.01
CA ALA A 148 10.64 -4.65 -0.54
C ALA A 148 11.94 -4.13 0.10
N ARG A 149 11.98 -2.87 0.55
CA ARG A 149 13.19 -2.23 1.10
C ARG A 149 12.84 -1.37 2.31
N ALA A 150 13.79 -1.25 3.23
CA ALA A 150 13.73 -0.27 4.32
C ALA A 150 15.09 0.37 4.61
N LEU A 151 15.07 1.70 4.78
CA LEU A 151 16.12 2.51 5.36
C LEU A 151 15.78 2.79 6.82
N TYR A 152 16.67 2.41 7.74
CA TYR A 152 16.50 2.60 9.18
C TYR A 152 17.23 3.87 9.60
N LEU A 153 16.49 4.78 10.23
CA LEU A 153 16.98 6.11 10.53
C LEU A 153 17.56 6.19 11.93
N TYR A 154 18.75 6.76 12.04
CA TYR A 154 19.52 6.87 13.26
C TYR A 154 19.73 8.34 13.63
N ARG A 155 19.88 8.60 14.94
CA ARG A 155 20.25 9.90 15.49
C ARG A 155 21.14 9.70 16.71
N GLY A 156 22.31 10.34 16.73
CA GLY A 156 23.24 10.24 17.86
C GLY A 156 23.64 8.79 18.19
N GLY A 157 23.82 7.95 17.17
CA GLY A 157 24.20 6.55 17.32
C GLY A 157 23.07 5.59 17.74
N ARG A 158 21.81 6.06 17.82
CA ARG A 158 20.66 5.23 18.21
C ARG A 158 19.64 5.14 17.09
N ASP A 159 19.02 3.96 16.95
CA ASP A 159 17.87 3.75 16.09
C ASP A 159 16.71 4.63 16.58
N THR A 160 16.12 5.39 15.68
CA THR A 160 14.98 6.28 15.97
C THR A 160 13.65 5.53 15.94
N MET A 161 13.66 4.27 15.51
CA MET A 161 12.50 3.46 15.15
C MET A 161 11.73 4.00 13.94
N PHE A 162 12.25 5.04 13.27
CA PHE A 162 11.71 5.58 12.02
C PHE A 162 12.37 4.95 10.81
N ARG A 163 11.56 4.78 9.76
CA ARG A 163 11.96 4.12 8.53
C ARG A 163 11.41 4.85 7.32
N VAL A 164 12.20 4.86 6.25
CA VAL A 164 11.70 5.06 4.89
C VAL A 164 11.64 3.68 4.26
N HIS A 165 10.46 3.24 3.83
CA HIS A 165 10.26 1.85 3.40
C HIS A 165 9.24 1.71 2.27
N GLY A 166 9.19 0.55 1.63
CA GLY A 166 8.19 0.19 0.63
C GLY A 166 6.80 -0.01 1.23
N THR A 167 5.81 -0.38 0.41
CA THR A 167 4.47 -0.70 0.91
C THR A 167 3.80 -1.72 0.01
N ILE A 168 2.92 -2.52 0.60
CA ILE A 168 1.98 -3.38 -0.13
C ILE A 168 0.69 -2.63 -0.49
N ASP A 169 0.44 -1.51 0.19
CA ASP A 169 -0.73 -0.65 0.01
C ASP A 169 -0.36 0.54 -0.88
N ASN A 170 -0.41 0.33 -2.20
CA ASN A 170 -0.16 1.37 -3.20
C ASN A 170 -1.16 2.53 -3.10
N ALA A 171 -2.38 2.27 -2.63
CA ALA A 171 -3.39 3.30 -2.44
C ALA A 171 -3.02 4.29 -1.33
N SER A 172 -2.12 3.93 -0.41
CA SER A 172 -1.67 4.88 0.62
C SER A 172 -0.80 6.03 0.11
N ILE A 173 -0.11 5.88 -1.02
CA ILE A 173 0.87 6.87 -1.49
C ILE A 173 0.17 8.18 -1.90
N GLY A 174 0.72 9.31 -1.43
CA GLY A 174 0.15 10.65 -1.60
C GLY A 174 -0.87 11.04 -0.54
N ARG A 175 -1.08 10.20 0.50
CA ARG A 175 -2.07 10.40 1.57
C ARG A 175 -1.46 10.39 2.97
N ALA A 176 -2.18 10.96 3.93
CA ALA A 176 -1.92 10.74 5.35
C ALA A 176 -2.49 9.38 5.78
N THR A 177 -1.75 8.63 6.59
CA THR A 177 -2.17 7.30 7.07
C THR A 177 -2.18 7.21 8.60
N SER A 178 -2.94 6.26 9.14
CA SER A 178 -3.17 6.13 10.59
C SER A 178 -1.98 5.55 11.37
N ALA A 179 -1.05 4.87 10.70
CA ALA A 179 0.08 4.17 11.32
C ALA A 179 1.30 4.09 10.40
N GLY A 180 2.50 3.99 10.99
CA GLY A 180 3.76 3.80 10.25
C GLY A 180 4.53 5.09 9.97
N CYS A 181 5.71 4.91 9.37
CA CYS A 181 6.70 5.97 9.15
C CYS A 181 6.49 6.65 7.79
N ILE A 182 7.43 6.51 6.85
CA ILE A 182 7.38 7.05 5.49
C ILE A 182 7.33 5.88 4.51
N ARG A 183 6.27 5.82 3.70
CA ARG A 183 6.04 4.73 2.73
C ARG A 183 6.25 5.22 1.31
N LEU A 184 6.82 4.36 0.48
CA LEU A 184 7.05 4.51 -0.96
C LEU A 184 6.41 3.33 -1.69
N PHE A 185 6.10 3.48 -2.98
CA PHE A 185 5.91 2.30 -3.84
C PHE A 185 7.15 1.39 -3.74
N ASN A 186 6.99 0.08 -3.86
CA ASN A 186 8.14 -0.82 -3.75
C ASN A 186 9.22 -0.52 -4.81
N GLN A 187 8.82 -0.18 -6.04
CA GLN A 187 9.72 0.23 -7.12
C GLN A 187 10.53 1.49 -6.76
N ASP A 188 9.91 2.42 -6.02
CA ASP A 188 10.57 3.64 -5.55
C ASP A 188 11.46 3.38 -4.34
N ALA A 189 11.03 2.49 -3.43
CA ALA A 189 11.84 2.04 -2.32
C ALA A 189 13.10 1.31 -2.79
N ILE A 190 13.00 0.46 -3.82
CA ILE A 190 14.15 -0.19 -4.48
C ILE A 190 15.08 0.85 -5.06
N HIS A 191 14.55 1.77 -5.88
CA HIS A 191 15.36 2.82 -6.50
C HIS A 191 16.08 3.70 -5.45
N LEU A 192 15.37 4.18 -4.43
CA LEU A 192 15.98 4.98 -3.37
C LEU A 192 17.02 4.16 -2.60
N PHE A 193 16.73 2.89 -2.32
CA PHE A 193 17.65 2.01 -1.61
C PHE A 193 18.96 1.79 -2.37
N GLU A 194 18.92 1.64 -3.68
CA GLU A 194 20.13 1.47 -4.50
C GLU A 194 20.99 2.74 -4.54
N ASN A 195 20.36 3.91 -4.43
CA ASN A 195 21.03 5.20 -4.57
C ASN A 195 21.44 5.85 -3.25
N ALA A 196 20.82 5.47 -2.13
CA ALA A 196 21.15 5.99 -0.81
C ALA A 196 22.27 5.15 -0.14
N GLU A 197 23.19 5.81 0.55
CA GLU A 197 24.30 5.21 1.28
C GLU A 197 24.05 5.18 2.79
N ILE A 198 24.73 4.26 3.49
CA ILE A 198 24.76 4.30 4.96
C ILE A 198 25.59 5.53 5.36
N GLY A 199 25.01 6.37 6.21
CA GLY A 199 25.58 7.66 6.61
C GLY A 199 24.89 8.85 5.94
N ASP A 200 24.11 8.63 4.88
CA ASP A 200 23.37 9.71 4.21
C ASP A 200 22.48 10.45 5.18
N ARG A 201 22.52 11.78 5.08
CA ARG A 201 21.74 12.65 5.95
C ARG A 201 20.28 12.57 5.57
N ILE A 202 19.41 12.51 6.58
CA ILE A 202 17.97 12.73 6.41
C ILE A 202 17.53 14.02 7.11
N VAL A 203 16.68 14.79 6.44
CA VAL A 203 16.11 16.04 6.96
C VAL A 203 14.61 16.02 6.77
N VAL A 204 13.85 16.27 7.84
CA VAL A 204 12.39 16.45 7.76
C VAL A 204 12.08 17.94 7.79
N ARG A 205 11.42 18.43 6.74
CA ARG A 205 11.01 19.84 6.65
C ARG A 205 9.97 20.19 7.71
N THR A 206 10.09 21.39 8.25
CA THR A 206 9.00 22.03 9.01
C THR A 206 7.90 22.49 8.06
N LEU A 207 6.73 22.84 8.61
CA LEU A 207 5.66 23.44 7.81
C LEU A 207 6.13 24.71 7.10
N GLU A 208 6.86 25.59 7.77
CA GLU A 208 7.39 26.83 7.17
C GLU A 208 8.32 26.53 5.98
N GLN A 209 9.22 25.56 6.13
CA GLN A 209 10.12 25.15 5.04
C GLN A 209 9.36 24.51 3.88
N SER A 210 8.34 23.70 4.19
CA SER A 210 7.46 23.11 3.16
C SER A 210 6.71 24.20 2.39
N LEU A 211 6.08 25.15 3.09
CA LEU A 211 5.36 26.27 2.47
C LEU A 211 6.28 27.12 1.59
N ALA A 212 7.53 27.34 2.02
CA ALA A 212 8.50 28.10 1.23
C ALA A 212 8.94 27.36 -0.04
N ALA A 213 9.08 26.03 0.01
CA ALA A 213 9.58 25.23 -1.10
C ALA A 213 8.47 24.80 -2.07
N GLU A 214 7.33 24.38 -1.54
CA GLU A 214 6.25 23.73 -2.29
C GLU A 214 4.99 24.60 -2.40
N GLY A 215 4.86 25.64 -1.55
CA GLY A 215 3.63 26.40 -1.41
C GLY A 215 2.61 25.72 -0.47
N PRO A 216 1.42 26.31 -0.29
CA PRO A 216 0.37 25.71 0.53
C PRO A 216 -0.20 24.46 -0.16
N TYR A 217 -0.49 23.43 0.66
CA TYR A 217 -1.13 22.18 0.24
C TYR A 217 -2.41 21.94 1.02
N MET A 218 -3.32 21.20 0.42
CA MET A 218 -4.57 20.74 1.00
C MET A 218 -4.81 19.26 0.69
N ASP A 219 -5.72 18.65 1.45
CA ASP A 219 -6.25 17.33 1.13
C ASP A 219 -7.45 17.50 0.19
N ASP A 220 -7.48 16.72 -0.90
CA ASP A 220 -8.67 16.62 -1.73
C ASP A 220 -9.74 15.69 -1.12
N ALA A 221 -10.85 15.49 -1.81
CA ALA A 221 -11.97 14.68 -1.30
C ALA A 221 -11.59 13.22 -1.03
N TYR A 222 -10.46 12.76 -1.59
CA TYR A 222 -9.94 11.40 -1.49
C TYR A 222 -8.72 11.32 -0.56
N GLY A 223 -8.40 12.39 0.17
CA GLY A 223 -7.28 12.49 1.10
C GLY A 223 -5.90 12.62 0.45
N ARG A 224 -5.84 12.97 -0.85
CA ARG A 224 -4.59 13.14 -1.61
C ARG A 224 -4.04 14.55 -1.42
N ALA A 225 -2.72 14.67 -1.32
CA ALA A 225 -2.06 15.99 -1.23
C ALA A 225 -2.11 16.68 -2.58
N VAL A 226 -2.72 17.86 -2.62
CA VAL A 226 -2.77 18.71 -3.80
C VAL A 226 -2.39 20.14 -3.41
N PRO A 227 -1.81 20.94 -4.33
CA PRO A 227 -1.56 22.35 -4.08
C PRO A 227 -2.86 23.07 -3.71
N ASP A 228 -2.79 23.98 -2.75
CA ASP A 228 -3.94 24.74 -2.26
C ASP A 228 -4.25 25.93 -3.18
N THR A 229 -4.90 25.62 -4.32
CA THR A 229 -5.31 26.61 -5.32
C THR A 229 -6.84 26.79 -5.32
N PRO A 230 -7.36 27.93 -5.81
CA PRO A 230 -8.81 28.11 -5.98
C PRO A 230 -9.48 27.00 -6.79
N GLU A 231 -8.79 26.47 -7.80
CA GLU A 231 -9.27 25.37 -8.65
C GLU A 231 -9.40 24.07 -7.84
N ASN A 232 -8.39 23.70 -7.05
CA ASN A 232 -8.43 22.49 -6.22
C ASN A 232 -9.45 22.60 -5.09
N ARG A 233 -9.65 23.81 -4.52
CA ARG A 233 -10.73 24.06 -3.55
C ARG A 233 -12.11 23.90 -4.17
N ALA A 234 -12.31 24.43 -5.39
CA ALA A 234 -13.58 24.25 -6.10
C ALA A 234 -13.83 22.78 -6.45
N GLN A 235 -12.78 22.06 -6.87
CA GLN A 235 -12.86 20.63 -7.16
C GLN A 235 -13.18 19.81 -5.90
N LEU A 236 -12.58 20.12 -4.76
CA LEU A 236 -12.89 19.47 -3.47
C LEU A 236 -14.39 19.55 -3.16
N GLU A 237 -14.98 20.73 -3.30
CA GLU A 237 -16.41 20.91 -3.02
C GLU A 237 -17.29 20.18 -4.04
N ALA A 238 -16.93 20.20 -5.32
CA ALA A 238 -17.63 19.43 -6.35
C ALA A 238 -17.55 17.91 -6.10
N ASP A 239 -16.38 17.40 -5.75
CA ASP A 239 -16.16 15.98 -5.47
C ASP A 239 -16.93 15.53 -4.23
N LYS A 240 -16.96 16.34 -3.16
CA LYS A 240 -17.77 16.04 -1.97
C LYS A 240 -19.25 15.90 -2.29
N ILE A 241 -19.79 16.78 -3.13
CA ILE A 241 -21.19 16.71 -3.57
C ILE A 241 -21.41 15.41 -4.36
N ALA A 242 -20.54 15.13 -5.32
CA ALA A 242 -20.64 13.92 -6.14
C ALA A 242 -20.56 12.62 -5.31
N ILE A 243 -19.67 12.58 -4.31
CA ILE A 243 -19.54 11.47 -3.37
C ILE A 243 -20.82 11.33 -2.55
N ALA A 244 -21.32 12.40 -1.94
CA ALA A 244 -22.54 12.36 -1.14
C ALA A 244 -23.76 11.91 -1.96
N GLU A 245 -23.86 12.35 -3.22
CA GLU A 245 -24.91 11.89 -4.12
C GLU A 245 -24.75 10.40 -4.49
N ALA A 246 -23.53 9.93 -4.69
CA ALA A 246 -23.25 8.52 -4.98
C ALA A 246 -23.58 7.63 -3.77
N GLU A 247 -23.19 8.04 -2.57
CA GLU A 247 -23.53 7.34 -1.32
C GLU A 247 -25.04 7.31 -1.09
N ALA A 248 -25.74 8.44 -1.33
CA ALA A 248 -27.20 8.48 -1.23
C ALA A 248 -27.89 7.54 -2.23
N ARG A 249 -27.39 7.47 -3.47
CA ARG A 249 -27.89 6.51 -4.48
C ARG A 249 -27.64 5.08 -4.04
N ALA A 250 -26.43 4.76 -3.56
CA ALA A 250 -26.11 3.42 -3.10
C ALA A 250 -26.98 2.98 -1.91
N ALA A 251 -27.23 3.88 -0.95
CA ALA A 251 -28.10 3.61 0.19
C ALA A 251 -29.58 3.39 -0.23
N GLU A 252 -30.05 4.14 -1.22
CA GLU A 252 -31.38 3.96 -1.80
C GLU A 252 -31.49 2.60 -2.52
N ASP A 253 -30.51 2.26 -3.35
CA ASP A 253 -30.46 0.99 -4.07
C ASP A 253 -30.41 -0.20 -3.09
N GLU A 254 -29.63 -0.09 -2.01
CA GLU A 254 -29.58 -1.10 -0.95
C GLU A 254 -30.93 -1.25 -0.23
N ARG A 255 -31.62 -0.13 0.05
CA ARG A 255 -32.96 -0.16 0.64
C ARG A 255 -33.96 -0.86 -0.28
N LEU A 256 -33.97 -0.49 -1.57
CA LEU A 256 -34.87 -1.10 -2.55
C LEU A 256 -34.57 -2.60 -2.73
N ALA A 257 -33.30 -3.00 -2.72
CA ALA A 257 -32.89 -4.39 -2.75
C ALA A 257 -33.36 -5.16 -1.51
N ALA A 258 -33.23 -4.57 -0.31
CA ALA A 258 -33.70 -5.17 0.93
C ALA A 258 -35.24 -5.33 0.95
N GLU A 259 -35.98 -4.32 0.48
CA GLU A 259 -37.44 -4.41 0.33
C GLU A 259 -37.86 -5.49 -0.67
N ALA A 260 -37.17 -5.60 -1.80
CA ALA A 260 -37.42 -6.62 -2.81
C ALA A 260 -37.14 -8.03 -2.26
N ALA A 261 -36.02 -8.20 -1.55
CA ALA A 261 -35.66 -9.45 -0.89
C ALA A 261 -36.70 -9.87 0.17
N ALA A 262 -37.20 -8.93 0.98
CA ALA A 262 -38.24 -9.20 1.97
C ALA A 262 -39.56 -9.65 1.31
N LYS A 263 -40.00 -8.97 0.24
CA LYS A 263 -41.19 -9.36 -0.53
C LYS A 263 -41.02 -10.73 -1.19
N GLN A 264 -39.82 -11.05 -1.66
CA GLN A 264 -39.51 -12.34 -2.25
C GLN A 264 -39.53 -13.45 -1.19
N ALA A 265 -38.92 -13.24 -0.03
CA ALA A 265 -38.97 -14.18 1.10
C ALA A 265 -40.42 -14.47 1.55
N GLU A 266 -41.30 -13.47 1.62
CA GLU A 266 -42.71 -13.66 1.94
C GLU A 266 -43.46 -14.48 0.86
N LYS A 267 -43.12 -14.29 -0.43
CA LYS A 267 -43.68 -15.10 -1.52
C LYS A 267 -43.19 -16.54 -1.46
N ASP A 268 -41.91 -16.73 -1.18
CA ASP A 268 -41.28 -18.03 -1.07
C ASP A 268 -41.82 -18.81 0.12
N GLU A 269 -42.02 -18.17 1.27
CA GLU A 269 -42.67 -18.82 2.42
C GLU A 269 -44.12 -19.20 2.11
N ARG A 270 -44.89 -18.29 1.47
CA ARG A 270 -46.25 -18.63 1.01
C ARG A 270 -46.26 -19.80 0.03
N ARG A 271 -45.29 -19.89 -0.87
CA ARG A 271 -45.14 -21.00 -1.81
C ARG A 271 -44.76 -22.29 -1.09
N ARG A 272 -43.84 -22.24 -0.11
CA ARG A 272 -43.39 -23.35 0.74
C ARG A 272 -44.58 -23.98 1.47
N LEU A 273 -45.31 -23.17 2.22
CA LEU A 273 -46.49 -23.60 2.98
C LEU A 273 -47.60 -24.16 2.07
N ARG A 274 -47.79 -23.58 0.88
CA ARG A 274 -48.74 -24.12 -0.11
C ARG A 274 -48.33 -25.52 -0.60
N ILE A 275 -47.05 -25.75 -0.89
CA ILE A 275 -46.55 -27.06 -1.33
C ILE A 275 -46.73 -28.10 -0.22
N CYS A 276 -46.34 -27.78 1.02
CA CYS A 276 -46.48 -28.69 2.16
C CYS A 276 -47.94 -29.10 2.40
N ARG A 277 -48.86 -28.13 2.43
CA ARG A 277 -50.30 -28.40 2.55
C ARG A 277 -50.82 -29.31 1.45
N ASN A 278 -50.40 -29.09 0.20
CA ASN A 278 -50.81 -29.95 -0.93
C ASN A 278 -50.24 -31.37 -0.84
N ARG A 279 -49.10 -31.57 -0.15
CA ARG A 279 -48.47 -32.87 0.10
C ARG A 279 -48.90 -33.51 1.43
N GLY A 280 -49.77 -32.85 2.21
CA GLY A 280 -50.20 -33.34 3.52
C GLY A 280 -49.13 -33.29 4.61
N ILE A 281 -48.10 -32.46 4.44
CA ILE A 281 -47.01 -32.26 5.41
C ILE A 281 -47.45 -31.17 6.40
N ASP A 282 -47.28 -31.42 7.70
CA ASP A 282 -47.56 -30.43 8.75
C ASP A 282 -46.66 -29.20 8.61
N GLU A 283 -47.15 -28.02 9.00
CA GLU A 283 -46.43 -26.76 8.88
C GLU A 283 -45.14 -26.74 9.73
N ALA A 284 -45.17 -27.35 10.93
CA ALA A 284 -44.01 -27.42 11.82
C ALA A 284 -42.90 -28.35 11.29
N GLU A 285 -43.26 -29.29 10.40
CA GLU A 285 -42.34 -30.24 9.76
C GLU A 285 -42.07 -29.89 8.29
N CYS A 286 -42.59 -28.76 7.80
CA CYS A 286 -42.46 -28.35 6.42
C CYS A 286 -40.98 -28.05 6.09
N PRO A 287 -40.36 -28.72 5.10
CA PRO A 287 -38.97 -28.46 4.69
C PRO A 287 -38.80 -27.07 4.08
N THR A 288 -37.55 -26.67 3.83
CA THR A 288 -37.25 -25.42 3.12
C THR A 288 -37.79 -25.45 1.69
N LEU A 289 -38.04 -24.28 1.10
CA LEU A 289 -38.54 -24.21 -0.29
C LEU A 289 -37.54 -24.84 -1.28
N GLU A 290 -36.25 -24.72 -1.02
CA GLU A 290 -35.19 -25.32 -1.83
C GLU A 290 -35.30 -26.85 -1.83
N GLU A 291 -35.41 -27.48 -0.66
CA GLU A 291 -35.60 -28.94 -0.53
C GLU A 291 -36.89 -29.43 -1.19
N LEU A 292 -37.97 -28.65 -1.13
CA LEU A 292 -39.26 -29.01 -1.75
C LEU A 292 -39.24 -28.96 -3.27
N THR A 293 -38.30 -28.21 -3.85
CA THR A 293 -38.22 -27.90 -5.29
C THR A 293 -36.99 -28.48 -5.96
N ALA A 294 -36.05 -29.06 -5.20
CA ALA A 294 -34.98 -29.88 -5.74
C ALA A 294 -35.58 -31.08 -6.52
N GLU A 295 -35.16 -31.25 -7.77
CA GLU A 295 -35.52 -32.44 -8.54
C GLU A 295 -34.84 -33.67 -7.91
N PRO A 296 -35.51 -34.84 -7.85
CA PRO A 296 -34.87 -36.04 -7.37
C PRO A 296 -33.72 -36.41 -8.32
N ALA A 297 -32.53 -36.63 -7.76
CA ALA A 297 -31.38 -37.11 -8.52
C ALA A 297 -31.79 -38.37 -9.31
N SER A 298 -31.68 -38.32 -10.64
CA SER A 298 -32.04 -39.44 -11.51
C SER A 298 -31.11 -40.62 -11.23
N THR A 299 -31.67 -41.70 -10.67
CA THR A 299 -31.07 -43.05 -10.71
C THR A 299 -31.37 -43.73 -12.03
#